data_AF-A0A397TS50-F1
#
_entry.id   AF-A0A397TS50-F1
#
_cell.length_a   1.000
_cell.length_b   1.000
_cell.length_c   1.000
_cell.angle_alpha   90.00
_cell.angle_beta   90.00
_cell.angle_gamma   90.00
#
_symmetry.space_group_name_H-M   'P 1'
#
loop_
_entity.id
_entity.type
_entity.pdbx_description
1 polymer ?
#
loop_
_entity_poly.entity_id
_entity_poly.type
_entity_poly.pdbx_seq_one_letter_code
_entity_poly.pdbx_strand_id
1 'polypeptide(L)'
;MANLYEKVITELSFYNNNQNGKSKALLWYAFYLEELLKMMPPEQRTFCIRQLPRYYAAAVVRTYYIFRKWGTTRINQTRELKLLIIYKLKVKDYQRIIN
;
A
#
# COMPACT_ATOMS: atom_id res chain seq x y z
N MET A 1 -16.52 -12.86 8.33
CA MET A 1 -15.05 -12.65 8.44
C MET A 1 -14.23 -13.33 7.35
N ALA A 2 -14.56 -14.55 6.88
CA ALA A 2 -13.76 -15.32 5.90
C ALA A 2 -13.38 -14.54 4.61
N ASN A 3 -14.30 -13.74 4.07
CA ASN A 3 -14.11 -12.99 2.83
C ASN A 3 -13.01 -11.91 2.92
N LEU A 4 -12.81 -11.27 4.08
CA LEU A 4 -11.81 -10.20 4.23
C LEU A 4 -10.37 -10.76 4.25
N TYR A 5 -10.19 -11.91 4.88
CA TYR A 5 -8.89 -12.58 4.99
C TYR A 5 -8.43 -13.13 3.65
N GLU A 6 -9.33 -13.77 2.90
CA GLU A 6 -9.06 -14.24 1.53
C GLU A 6 -8.71 -13.09 0.58
N LYS A 7 -9.42 -11.95 0.68
CA LYS A 7 -9.06 -10.73 -0.06
C LYS A 7 -7.65 -10.26 0.26
N VAL A 8 -7.27 -10.17 1.53
CA VAL A 8 -5.92 -9.76 1.91
C VAL A 8 -4.86 -10.75 1.42
N ILE A 9 -5.08 -12.05 1.51
CA ILE A 9 -4.16 -13.05 0.96
C ILE A 9 -4.01 -12.89 -0.55
N THR A 10 -5.12 -12.66 -1.26
CA THR A 10 -5.12 -12.47 -2.71
C THR A 10 -4.28 -11.24 -3.08
N GLU A 11 -4.52 -10.11 -2.41
CA GLU A 11 -3.77 -8.87 -2.63
C GLU A 11 -2.28 -9.00 -2.23
N LEU A 12 -1.97 -9.69 -1.13
CA LEU A 12 -0.60 -10.00 -0.73
C LEU A 12 0.12 -10.84 -1.78
N SER A 13 -0.54 -11.87 -2.29
CA SER A 13 0.03 -12.76 -3.32
C SER A 13 0.28 -12.01 -4.62
N PHE A 14 -0.66 -11.17 -5.04
CA PHE A 14 -0.51 -10.35 -6.23
C PHE A 14 0.63 -9.34 -6.07
N TYR A 15 0.69 -8.67 -4.92
CA TYR A 15 1.71 -7.68 -4.62
C TYR A 15 3.12 -8.29 -4.55
N ASN A 16 3.24 -9.50 -4.01
CA ASN A 16 4.50 -10.24 -3.98
C ASN A 16 4.92 -10.75 -5.37
N ASN A 17 3.97 -11.17 -6.21
CA ASN A 17 4.27 -11.69 -7.55
C ASN A 17 4.51 -10.59 -8.60
N ASN A 18 3.89 -9.43 -8.45
CA ASN A 18 3.96 -8.32 -9.43
C ASN A 18 4.90 -7.19 -9.01
N GLN A 19 5.96 -7.48 -8.27
CA GLN A 19 6.96 -6.50 -7.83
C GLN A 19 7.61 -5.72 -9.00
N ASN A 20 7.62 -6.30 -10.21
CA ASN A 20 8.10 -5.68 -11.47
C ASN A 20 6.98 -5.09 -12.35
N GLY A 21 5.74 -5.08 -11.88
CA GLY A 21 4.57 -4.63 -12.63
C GLY A 21 4.49 -3.11 -12.81
N LYS A 22 3.46 -2.66 -13.55
CA LYS A 22 3.20 -1.22 -13.79
C LYS A 22 3.10 -0.48 -12.45
N SER A 23 3.96 0.53 -12.24
CA SER A 23 4.15 1.19 -10.94
C SER A 23 2.87 1.76 -10.32
N LYS A 24 1.90 2.20 -11.14
CA LYS A 24 0.60 2.68 -10.66
C LYS A 24 -0.29 1.59 -10.05
N ALA A 25 -0.30 0.41 -10.66
CA ALA A 25 -1.08 -0.72 -10.15
C ALA A 25 -0.57 -1.10 -8.75
N LEU A 26 0.75 -1.16 -8.58
CA LEU A 26 1.39 -1.41 -7.30
C LEU A 26 1.03 -0.37 -6.22
N LEU A 27 0.92 0.91 -6.57
CA LEU A 27 0.45 1.94 -5.63
C LEU A 27 -1.01 1.76 -5.24
N TRP A 28 -1.85 1.40 -6.20
CA TRP A 28 -3.26 1.07 -5.96
C TRP A 28 -3.41 -0.11 -5.00
N TYR A 29 -2.68 -1.18 -5.25
CA TYR A 29 -2.67 -2.37 -4.40
C TYR A 29 -2.12 -2.07 -3.02
N ALA A 30 -1.03 -1.31 -2.92
CA ALA A 30 -0.47 -0.89 -1.64
C ALA A 30 -1.46 -0.05 -0.82
N PHE A 31 -2.21 0.84 -1.47
CA PHE A 31 -3.25 1.62 -0.81
C PHE A 31 -4.40 0.73 -0.30
N TYR A 32 -4.92 -0.12 -1.18
CA TYR A 32 -6.06 -0.98 -0.87
C TYR A 32 -5.73 -2.03 0.19
N LEU A 33 -4.52 -2.59 0.16
CA LEU A 33 -4.05 -3.55 1.15
C LEU A 33 -4.03 -2.95 2.56
N GLU A 34 -3.54 -1.72 2.74
CA GLU A 34 -3.57 -1.07 4.06
C GLU A 34 -5.00 -0.73 4.51
N GLU A 35 -5.91 -0.38 3.59
CA GLU A 35 -7.33 -0.22 3.92
C GLU A 35 -7.92 -1.49 4.49
N LEU A 36 -7.69 -2.63 3.83
CA LEU A 36 -8.16 -3.93 4.31
C LEU A 36 -7.51 -4.31 5.65
N LEU A 37 -6.21 -4.10 5.79
CA LEU A 37 -5.47 -4.37 7.02
C LEU A 37 -5.99 -3.55 8.20
N LYS A 38 -6.46 -2.33 7.97
CA LYS A 38 -7.07 -1.48 9.01
C LYS A 38 -8.46 -1.94 9.45
N MET A 39 -9.16 -2.70 8.61
CA MET A 39 -10.46 -3.30 8.96
C MET A 39 -10.32 -4.60 9.76
N MET A 40 -9.10 -5.14 9.88
CA MET A 40 -8.80 -6.36 10.61
C MET A 40 -8.50 -6.11 12.09
N PRO A 41 -8.74 -7.10 12.97
CA PRO A 41 -8.23 -7.10 14.33
C PRO A 41 -6.69 -6.93 14.38
N PRO A 42 -6.13 -6.29 15.41
CA PRO A 42 -4.68 -6.00 15.50
C PRO A 42 -3.78 -7.24 15.34
N GLU A 43 -4.21 -8.39 15.87
CA GLU A 43 -3.46 -9.65 15.80
C GLU A 43 -3.35 -10.17 14.37
N GLN A 44 -4.47 -10.19 13.64
CA GLN A 44 -4.54 -10.62 12.24
C GLN A 44 -3.76 -9.65 11.34
N ARG A 45 -3.91 -8.34 11.57
CA ARG A 45 -3.13 -7.32 10.87
C ARG A 45 -1.64 -7.54 11.06
N THR A 46 -1.20 -7.80 12.29
CA THR A 46 0.23 -8.04 12.60
C THR A 46 0.73 -9.29 11.88
N PHE A 47 -0.07 -10.36 11.87
CA PHE A 47 0.27 -11.57 11.13
C PHE A 47 0.41 -11.31 9.63
N CYS A 48 -0.55 -10.63 8.99
CA CYS A 48 -0.50 -10.32 7.56
C CYS A 48 0.66 -9.38 7.19
N ILE A 49 0.95 -8.36 8.00
CA ILE A 49 2.09 -7.45 7.77
C ILE A 49 3.41 -8.19 7.86
N ARG A 50 3.54 -9.20 8.74
CA ARG A 50 4.76 -10.03 8.85
C ARG A 50 5.02 -10.90 7.62
N GLN A 51 4.00 -11.17 6.80
CA GLN A 51 4.15 -11.89 5.52
C GLN A 51 4.74 -11.00 4.41
N LEU A 52 4.78 -9.68 4.61
CA LEU A 52 5.38 -8.75 3.66
C LEU A 52 6.87 -8.54 3.97
N PRO A 53 7.73 -8.46 2.93
CA PRO A 53 9.09 -7.98 3.13
C PRO A 53 9.09 -6.57 3.73
N ARG A 54 10.05 -6.27 4.60
CA ARG A 54 10.10 -5.02 5.39
C ARG A 54 9.96 -3.75 4.55
N TYR A 55 10.60 -3.73 3.38
CA TYR A 55 10.50 -2.64 2.39
C TYR A 55 9.04 -2.40 1.96
N TYR A 56 8.34 -3.48 1.64
CA TYR A 56 6.98 -3.49 1.14
C TYR A 56 5.95 -3.16 2.22
N ALA A 57 6.10 -3.71 3.42
CA ALA A 57 5.29 -3.34 4.57
C ALA A 57 5.34 -1.82 4.85
N ALA A 58 6.54 -1.23 4.81
CA ALA A 58 6.70 0.21 4.94
C ALA A 58 6.06 0.98 3.78
N ALA A 59 6.24 0.52 2.53
CA ALA A 59 5.66 1.18 1.37
C ALA A 59 4.11 1.17 1.38
N VAL A 60 3.49 0.06 1.81
CA VAL A 60 2.03 -0.09 1.98
C VAL A 60 1.46 0.95 2.94
N VAL A 61 2.01 0.99 4.16
CA VAL A 61 1.58 1.94 5.20
C VAL A 61 1.74 3.39 4.72
N ARG A 62 2.88 3.71 4.11
CA ARG A 62 3.17 5.08 3.65
C ARG A 62 2.29 5.49 2.47
N THR A 63 2.06 4.60 1.52
CA THR A 63 1.17 4.85 0.38
C THR A 63 -0.22 5.20 0.86
N TYR A 64 -0.75 4.46 1.83
CA TYR A 64 -2.02 4.80 2.47
C TYR A 64 -1.99 6.19 3.12
N TYR A 65 -0.98 6.52 3.92
CA TYR A 65 -0.94 7.82 4.59
C TYR A 65 -0.77 9.00 3.62
N ILE A 66 -0.08 8.80 2.50
CA ILE A 66 0.03 9.79 1.42
C ILE A 66 -1.35 10.01 0.80
N PHE A 67 -2.05 8.94 0.42
CA PHE A 67 -3.27 9.07 -0.39
C PHE A 67 -4.59 9.10 0.39
N ARG A 68 -4.61 8.77 1.69
CA ARG A 68 -5.86 8.61 2.49
C ARG A 68 -6.81 9.80 2.45
N LYS A 69 -6.31 11.03 2.29
CA LYS A 69 -7.14 12.24 2.26
C LYS A 69 -7.80 12.47 0.90
N TRP A 70 -7.24 11.93 -0.18
CA TRP A 70 -7.70 12.16 -1.55
C TRP A 70 -8.16 10.88 -2.27
N GLY A 71 -7.97 9.73 -1.64
CA GLY A 71 -8.23 8.43 -2.20
C GLY A 71 -7.33 8.10 -3.40
N THR A 72 -7.77 7.11 -4.16
CA THR A 72 -7.01 6.54 -5.27
C THR A 72 -7.01 7.40 -6.53
N THR A 73 -7.87 8.41 -6.61
CA THR A 73 -7.91 9.38 -7.72
C THR A 73 -6.58 10.10 -7.91
N ARG A 74 -5.91 10.48 -6.82
CA ARG A 74 -4.59 11.13 -6.88
C ARG A 74 -3.48 10.18 -7.30
N ILE A 75 -3.58 8.88 -6.99
CA ILE A 75 -2.62 7.86 -7.46
C ILE A 75 -2.57 7.87 -8.99
N ASN A 76 -3.72 7.96 -9.65
CA ASN A 76 -3.81 7.97 -11.11
C ASN A 76 -3.20 9.23 -11.74
N GLN A 77 -3.23 10.36 -11.02
CA GLN A 77 -2.67 11.64 -11.45
C GLN A 77 -1.15 11.72 -11.27
N THR A 78 -0.56 10.91 -10.39
CA THR A 78 0.90 10.84 -10.26
C THR A 78 1.53 10.15 -11.49
N ARG A 79 2.45 10.83 -12.19
CA ARG A 79 3.13 10.26 -13.38
C ARG A 79 4.40 9.50 -13.04
N GLU A 80 5.17 9.96 -12.06
CA GLU A 80 6.50 9.42 -11.76
C GLU A 80 6.58 8.69 -10.42
N LEU A 81 5.49 8.67 -9.64
CA LEU A 81 5.53 8.08 -8.31
C LEU A 81 5.62 6.56 -8.40
N LYS A 82 6.62 6.01 -7.70
CA LYS A 82 6.85 4.57 -7.58
C LYS A 82 6.98 4.22 -6.11
N LEU A 83 6.71 2.96 -5.75
CA LEU A 83 6.90 2.46 -4.38
C LEU A 83 8.29 2.74 -3.82
N LEU A 84 9.34 2.67 -4.65
CA LEU A 84 10.71 2.96 -4.24
C LEU A 84 10.88 4.41 -3.78
N ILE A 85 10.24 5.34 -4.47
CA ILE A 85 10.24 6.76 -4.09
C ILE A 85 9.50 6.87 -2.76
N ILE A 86 8.30 6.30 -2.64
CA ILE A 86 7.49 6.32 -1.41
C ILE A 86 8.23 5.76 -0.20
N TYR A 87 8.94 4.65 -0.38
CA TYR A 87 9.74 4.04 0.65
C TYR A 87 10.91 4.92 1.13
N LYS A 88 11.43 5.82 0.28
CA LYS A 88 12.49 6.75 0.65
C LYS A 88 11.98 8.07 1.23
N LEU A 89 10.69 8.38 1.05
CA LEU A 89 10.12 9.63 1.55
C LEU A 89 10.08 9.69 3.06
N LYS A 90 10.45 10.86 3.58
CA LYS A 90 10.15 11.22 4.97
C LYS A 90 8.71 11.72 5.04
N VAL A 91 8.09 11.56 6.21
CA VAL A 91 6.69 11.97 6.45
C VAL A 91 6.45 13.44 6.09
N LYS A 92 7.43 14.32 6.37
CA LYS A 92 7.38 15.75 6.01
C LYS A 92 7.25 16.03 4.52
N ASP A 93 7.69 15.09 3.68
CA ASP A 93 7.71 15.25 2.21
C ASP A 93 6.41 14.75 1.57
N TYR A 94 5.47 14.15 2.33
CA TYR A 94 4.24 13.59 1.77
C TYR A 94 3.35 14.65 1.11
N GLN A 95 3.29 15.85 1.70
CA GLN A 95 2.49 16.95 1.15
C GLN A 95 3.00 17.43 -0.22
N ARG A 96 4.32 17.34 -0.47
CA ARG A 96 4.96 17.77 -1.71
C ARG A 96 4.67 16.89 -2.91
N ILE A 97 4.15 15.68 -2.69
CA ILE A 97 3.81 14.73 -3.77
C ILE A 97 2.40 14.97 -4.31
N ILE A 98 1.59 15.69 -3.55
CA ILE A 98 0.16 15.80 -3.76
C ILE A 98 -0.23 17.21 -4.21
N ASN A 99 0.59 18.20 -3.87
CA ASN A 99 0.59 19.54 -4.46
C ASN A 99 1.28 19.53 -5.82
#